data_AF-A0A9D6L530-F1
#
_entry.id   AF-A0A9D6L530-F1
#
_cell.length_a   1.000
_cell.length_b   1.000
_cell.length_c   1.000
_cell.angle_alpha   90.00
_cell.angle_beta   90.00
_cell.angle_gamma   90.00
#
_symmetry.space_group_name_H-M   'P 1'
#
loop_
_entity.id
_entity.type
_entity.pdbx_description
1 polymer ?
#
loop_
_entity_poly.entity_id
_entity_poly.type
_entity_poly.pdbx_seq_one_letter_code
_entity_poly.pdbx_strand_id
1 'polypeptide(L)'
;AVLTTYAEWKESPYAKEGQQCQSCHMLTVRGAVVDPRVKRASQDEMNLHQMPGSRSVDQLNKAIRATLTAERKGDTLEVTVKVTNSGAGHYVPTGSPLRQLILEVRADPYGGQSSREQRVYMRRVADQRGAPVEREHFAFLRGAKVLEDTRLAPKETRTENFSFPVPKGKQARVVADFYYYYSPMASTAAQQKVKFLAISRLVQ
;
A
#
# COMPACT_ATOMS: atom_id res chain seq x y z
N ALA A 1 -12.13 13.22 11.77
CA ALA A 1 -12.81 12.91 10.48
C ALA A 1 -12.38 11.53 10.01
N VAL A 2 -13.30 10.74 9.44
CA VAL A 2 -13.03 9.35 9.03
C VAL A 2 -12.55 9.26 7.58
N LEU A 3 -12.99 10.16 6.69
CA LEU A 3 -12.42 10.30 5.35
C LEU A 3 -11.56 11.56 5.28
N THR A 4 -10.28 11.37 5.06
CA THR A 4 -9.27 12.44 5.14
C THR A 4 -8.40 12.54 3.90
N THR A 5 -8.72 11.82 2.82
CA THR A 5 -7.88 11.76 1.60
C THR A 5 -7.51 13.13 1.05
N TYR A 6 -8.46 14.07 1.01
CA TYR A 6 -8.16 15.42 0.54
C TYR A 6 -7.23 16.18 1.50
N ALA A 7 -7.45 16.08 2.81
CA ALA A 7 -6.58 16.73 3.80
C ALA A 7 -5.16 16.14 3.76
N GLU A 8 -5.06 14.81 3.70
CA GLU A 8 -3.81 14.07 3.50
C GLU A 8 -3.05 14.54 2.26
N TRP A 9 -3.76 14.76 1.14
CA TRP A 9 -3.16 15.31 -0.08
C TRP A 9 -2.77 16.77 0.06
N LYS A 10 -3.65 17.60 0.62
CA LYS A 10 -3.42 19.04 0.77
C LYS A 10 -2.18 19.34 1.62
N GLU A 11 -1.89 18.51 2.61
CA GLU A 11 -0.72 18.63 3.48
C GLU A 11 0.57 18.06 2.85
N SER A 12 0.44 17.30 1.75
CA SER A 12 1.55 16.61 1.10
C SER A 12 2.44 17.54 0.26
N PRO A 13 3.67 17.11 -0.07
CA PRO A 13 4.50 17.78 -1.07
C PRO A 13 3.82 17.89 -2.45
N TYR A 14 2.98 16.93 -2.82
CA TYR A 14 2.31 16.89 -4.12
C TYR A 14 1.35 18.06 -4.32
N ALA A 15 0.59 18.43 -3.28
CA ALA A 15 -0.27 19.60 -3.35
C ALA A 15 0.55 20.90 -3.47
N LYS A 16 1.69 20.99 -2.78
CA LYS A 16 2.61 22.13 -2.86
C LYS A 16 3.23 22.27 -4.26
N GLU A 17 3.49 21.15 -4.92
CA GLU A 17 3.96 21.08 -6.31
C GLU A 17 2.84 21.26 -7.35
N GLY A 18 1.59 21.47 -6.91
CA GLY A 18 0.45 21.65 -7.81
C GLY A 18 -0.06 20.36 -8.48
N GLN A 19 0.45 19.19 -8.08
CA GLN A 19 0.01 17.90 -8.62
C GLN A 19 -1.40 17.56 -8.12
N GLN A 20 -2.35 17.53 -9.04
CA GLN A 20 -3.77 17.32 -8.74
C GLN A 20 -4.14 15.83 -8.75
N CYS A 21 -5.32 15.50 -8.22
CA CYS A 21 -5.85 14.13 -8.27
C CYS A 21 -5.85 13.56 -9.70
N GLN A 22 -6.22 14.40 -10.67
CA GLN A 22 -6.34 14.06 -12.09
C GLN A 22 -4.99 13.72 -12.71
N SER A 23 -3.87 14.34 -12.27
CA SER A 23 -2.56 14.06 -12.86
C SER A 23 -2.10 12.62 -12.62
N CYS A 24 -2.63 11.96 -11.58
CA CYS A 24 -2.32 10.55 -11.28
C CYS A 24 -3.47 9.60 -11.64
N HIS A 25 -4.73 10.00 -11.43
CA HIS A 25 -5.90 9.13 -11.61
C HIS A 25 -6.63 9.34 -12.95
N MET A 26 -6.39 10.43 -13.65
CA MET A 26 -7.00 10.70 -14.96
C MET A 26 -5.92 10.98 -16.01
N LEU A 27 -5.00 10.02 -16.16
CA LEU A 27 -3.83 10.16 -17.03
C LEU A 27 -4.22 10.65 -18.43
N THR A 28 -3.47 11.63 -18.93
CA THR A 28 -3.60 12.13 -20.27
C THR A 28 -3.03 11.13 -21.26
N VAL A 29 -3.82 10.76 -22.27
CA VAL A 29 -3.39 9.93 -23.40
C VAL A 29 -3.68 10.64 -24.71
N ARG A 30 -2.98 10.22 -25.76
CA ARG A 30 -3.29 10.72 -27.09
C ARG A 30 -4.58 10.10 -27.63
N GLY A 31 -5.44 10.93 -28.20
CA GLY A 31 -6.63 10.48 -28.92
C GLY A 31 -7.50 11.63 -29.41
N ALA A 32 -8.36 11.31 -30.37
CA ALA A 32 -9.28 12.29 -30.94
C ALA A 32 -10.39 12.63 -29.94
N VAL A 33 -10.43 13.87 -29.46
CA VAL A 33 -11.49 14.40 -28.59
C VAL A 33 -12.78 14.74 -29.36
N VAL A 34 -12.66 14.88 -30.68
CA VAL A 34 -13.74 15.13 -31.62
C VAL A 34 -13.46 14.32 -32.88
N ASP A 35 -14.50 13.90 -33.60
CA ASP A 35 -14.32 13.23 -34.89
C ASP A 35 -13.48 14.14 -35.83
N PRO A 36 -12.33 13.67 -36.35
CA PRO A 36 -11.47 14.46 -37.23
C PRO A 36 -12.16 14.94 -38.52
N ARG A 37 -13.28 14.31 -38.92
CA ARG A 37 -14.12 14.74 -40.05
C ARG A 37 -14.95 15.99 -39.73
N VAL A 38 -15.30 16.19 -38.45
CA VAL A 38 -16.06 17.34 -37.98
C VAL A 38 -15.11 18.51 -37.70
N LYS A 39 -14.02 18.25 -36.99
CA LYS A 39 -12.99 19.24 -36.70
C LYS A 39 -11.69 18.55 -36.36
N ARG A 40 -10.59 18.91 -37.03
CA ARG A 40 -9.25 18.53 -36.55
C ARG A 40 -8.91 19.42 -35.36
N ALA A 41 -8.94 18.85 -34.16
CA ALA A 41 -8.46 19.54 -32.97
C ALA A 41 -6.94 19.72 -33.06
N SER A 42 -6.43 20.83 -32.52
CA SER A 42 -4.98 21.05 -32.38
C SER A 42 -4.40 20.27 -31.19
N GLN A 43 -5.25 19.78 -30.29
CA GLN A 43 -4.90 18.97 -29.14
C GLN A 43 -5.59 17.61 -29.24
N ASP A 44 -4.78 16.59 -29.51
CA ASP A 44 -5.19 15.18 -29.49
C ASP A 44 -4.85 14.57 -28.14
N GLU A 45 -5.21 15.23 -27.04
CA GLU A 45 -4.97 14.76 -25.68
C GLU A 45 -6.28 14.66 -24.90
N MET A 46 -6.50 13.54 -24.24
CA MET A 46 -7.70 13.28 -23.44
C MET A 46 -7.35 12.66 -22.09
N ASN A 47 -8.11 13.02 -21.06
CA ASN A 47 -7.97 12.44 -19.74
C ASN A 47 -8.73 11.11 -19.66
N LEU A 48 -8.04 10.05 -19.28
CA LEU A 48 -8.67 8.75 -19.07
C LEU A 48 -9.58 8.77 -17.83
N HIS A 49 -10.84 8.35 -18.01
CA HIS A 49 -11.78 8.20 -16.90
C HIS A 49 -11.72 6.81 -16.25
N GLN A 50 -10.62 6.07 -16.43
CA GLN A 50 -10.41 4.77 -15.80
C GLN A 50 -10.20 4.87 -14.29
N MET A 51 -9.64 5.99 -13.81
CA MET A 51 -9.47 6.29 -12.37
C MET A 51 -8.92 5.11 -11.56
N PRO A 52 -7.75 4.56 -11.93
CA PRO A 52 -7.21 3.39 -11.27
C PRO A 52 -6.92 3.69 -9.80
N GLY A 53 -7.34 2.78 -8.93
CA GLY A 53 -7.10 2.84 -7.49
C GLY A 53 -6.49 1.54 -6.99
N SER A 54 -6.89 1.13 -5.79
CA SER A 54 -6.34 -0.07 -5.15
C SER A 54 -6.62 -1.38 -5.87
N ARG A 55 -7.58 -1.44 -6.80
CA ARG A 55 -7.84 -2.63 -7.62
C ARG A 55 -6.94 -2.77 -8.84
N SER A 56 -6.10 -1.77 -9.12
CA SER A 56 -5.07 -1.84 -10.15
C SER A 56 -3.74 -2.20 -9.50
N VAL A 57 -3.20 -3.37 -9.82
CA VAL A 57 -1.87 -3.81 -9.37
C VAL A 57 -0.78 -2.83 -9.84
N ASP A 58 -0.91 -2.32 -11.07
CA ASP A 58 0.01 -1.32 -11.62
C ASP A 58 -0.01 -0.03 -10.80
N GLN A 59 -1.19 0.44 -10.38
CA GLN A 59 -1.30 1.62 -9.54
C GLN A 59 -0.69 1.40 -8.15
N LEU A 60 -0.90 0.22 -7.56
CA LEU A 60 -0.29 -0.15 -6.28
C LEU A 60 1.25 -0.20 -6.37
N ASN A 61 1.78 -0.79 -7.44
CA ASN A 61 3.23 -0.86 -7.70
C ASN A 61 3.85 0.51 -8.00
N LYS A 62 3.09 1.46 -8.56
CA LYS A 62 3.53 2.86 -8.70
C LYS A 62 3.54 3.60 -7.35
N ALA A 63 2.61 3.26 -6.45
CA ALA A 63 2.50 3.92 -5.15
C ALA A 63 3.61 3.49 -4.18
N ILE A 64 3.80 2.17 -4.02
CA ILE A 64 4.72 1.61 -3.01
C ILE A 64 6.01 1.09 -3.66
N ARG A 65 7.14 1.54 -3.14
CA ARG A 65 8.46 0.96 -3.40
C ARG A 65 8.96 0.27 -2.15
N ALA A 66 9.71 -0.81 -2.32
CA ALA A 66 10.33 -1.50 -1.21
C ALA A 66 11.72 -2.03 -1.55
N THR A 67 12.60 -2.07 -0.55
CA THR A 67 13.90 -2.74 -0.62
C THR A 67 14.05 -3.72 0.53
N LEU A 68 14.80 -4.80 0.28
CA LEU A 68 15.01 -5.90 1.22
C LEU A 68 16.51 -6.14 1.38
N THR A 69 16.98 -6.02 2.62
CA THR A 69 18.32 -6.45 3.03
C THR A 69 18.18 -7.52 4.09
N ALA A 70 19.08 -8.50 4.07
CA ALA A 70 19.08 -9.58 5.04
C ALA A 70 20.53 -9.96 5.36
N GLU A 71 20.83 -10.07 6.64
CA GLU A 71 22.16 -10.36 7.18
C GLU A 71 22.06 -11.47 8.22
N ARG A 72 22.95 -12.45 8.12
CA ARG A 72 23.03 -13.54 9.09
C ARG A 72 23.81 -13.10 10.32
N LYS A 73 23.26 -13.37 11.51
CA LYS A 73 23.94 -13.19 12.81
C LYS A 73 23.83 -14.48 13.63
N GLY A 74 24.84 -15.34 13.49
CA GLY A 74 24.84 -16.66 14.13
C GLY A 74 23.72 -17.55 13.58
N ASP A 75 22.79 -17.93 14.45
CA ASP A 75 21.61 -18.76 14.14
C ASP A 75 20.34 -17.94 13.84
N THR A 76 20.47 -16.62 13.71
CA THR A 76 19.38 -15.75 13.28
C THR A 76 19.69 -15.08 11.95
N LEU A 77 18.61 -14.74 11.24
CA LEU A 77 18.64 -13.93 10.05
C LEU A 77 17.92 -12.61 10.35
N GLU A 78 18.69 -11.53 10.41
CA GLU A 78 18.18 -10.17 10.57
C GLU A 78 17.76 -9.65 9.20
N VAL A 79 16.49 -9.30 9.06
CA VAL A 79 15.91 -8.84 7.81
C VAL A 79 15.39 -7.41 8.01
N THR A 80 15.82 -6.52 7.13
CA THR A 80 15.33 -5.14 7.09
C THR A 80 14.59 -4.91 5.78
N VAL A 81 13.35 -4.45 5.89
CA VAL A 81 12.53 -4.01 4.76
C VAL A 81 12.32 -2.51 4.86
N LYS A 82 12.75 -1.75 3.86
CA LYS A 82 12.39 -0.34 3.75
C LYS A 82 11.20 -0.21 2.81
N VAL A 83 10.12 0.39 3.28
CA VAL A 83 8.87 0.60 2.52
C VAL A 83 8.66 2.09 2.34
N THR A 84 8.50 2.54 1.10
CA THR A 84 8.34 3.95 0.76
C THR A 84 7.02 4.18 0.03
N ASN A 85 6.21 5.12 0.53
CA ASN A 85 5.12 5.70 -0.25
C ASN A 85 5.69 6.72 -1.24
N SER A 86 6.09 6.23 -2.40
CA SER A 86 6.84 7.03 -3.38
C SER A 86 5.98 7.74 -4.41
N GLY A 87 4.76 7.23 -4.64
CA GLY A 87 3.90 7.64 -5.74
C GLY A 87 2.52 8.17 -5.34
N ALA A 88 2.05 7.97 -4.10
CA ALA A 88 0.76 8.48 -3.68
C ALA A 88 0.90 9.84 -2.98
N GLY A 89 0.10 10.81 -3.45
CA GLY A 89 0.01 12.14 -2.83
C GLY A 89 -0.76 12.17 -1.51
N HIS A 90 -1.30 11.05 -1.06
CA HIS A 90 -2.03 10.90 0.20
C HIS A 90 -1.46 9.69 0.98
N TYR A 91 -2.02 9.40 2.15
CA TYR A 91 -1.57 8.24 2.93
C TYR A 91 -1.89 6.93 2.21
N VAL A 92 -1.09 5.89 2.41
CA VAL A 92 -1.36 4.56 1.87
C VAL A 92 -1.62 3.56 3.01
N PRO A 93 -2.81 2.93 3.05
CA PRO A 93 -4.01 3.18 2.21
C PRO A 93 -4.84 4.40 2.64
N THR A 94 -5.38 5.17 1.69
CA THR A 94 -6.36 6.24 1.98
C THR A 94 -7.82 5.77 1.82
N GLY A 95 -8.76 6.64 2.19
CA GLY A 95 -10.20 6.42 2.11
C GLY A 95 -10.71 5.73 3.36
N SER A 96 -11.33 4.56 3.18
CA SER A 96 -11.80 3.75 4.30
C SER A 96 -10.70 3.46 5.33
N PRO A 97 -10.98 3.58 6.64
CA PRO A 97 -10.04 3.19 7.68
C PRO A 97 -9.81 1.68 7.76
N LEU A 98 -10.69 0.84 7.20
CA LEU A 98 -10.56 -0.62 7.24
C LEU A 98 -9.68 -1.19 6.13
N ARG A 99 -9.24 -0.36 5.19
CA ARG A 99 -8.21 -0.73 4.22
C ARG A 99 -6.88 -0.92 4.93
N GLN A 100 -6.11 -1.89 4.47
CA GLN A 100 -4.79 -2.18 5.04
C GLN A 100 -3.77 -2.37 3.93
N LEU A 101 -2.57 -1.88 4.17
CA LEU A 101 -1.37 -2.38 3.49
C LEU A 101 -0.72 -3.38 4.45
N ILE A 102 -0.43 -4.58 3.96
CA ILE A 102 0.15 -5.66 4.77
C ILE A 102 1.48 -6.03 4.15
N LEU A 103 2.55 -5.94 4.94
CA LEU A 103 3.86 -6.51 4.63
C LEU A 103 3.96 -7.85 5.36
N GLU A 104 4.06 -8.94 4.61
CA GLU A 104 4.38 -10.27 5.13
C GLU A 104 5.81 -10.62 4.76
N VAL A 105 6.65 -10.90 5.75
CA VAL A 105 8.03 -11.36 5.53
C VAL A 105 8.12 -12.82 5.96
N ARG A 106 8.67 -13.64 5.07
CA ARG A 106 8.90 -15.07 5.27
C ARG A 106 10.38 -15.39 5.13
N ALA A 107 10.88 -16.26 5.99
CA ALA A 107 12.19 -16.86 5.88
C ALA A 107 12.02 -18.37 5.73
N ASP A 108 12.46 -18.89 4.59
CA ASP A 108 12.34 -20.30 4.20
C ASP A 108 13.75 -20.93 4.17
N PRO A 109 14.23 -21.52 5.29
CA PRO A 109 15.50 -22.23 5.33
C PRO A 109 15.43 -23.55 4.55
N TYR A 110 16.48 -23.89 3.81
CA TYR A 110 16.54 -25.13 3.03
C TYR A 110 16.55 -26.35 3.96
N GLY A 111 15.58 -27.26 3.77
CA GLY A 111 15.41 -28.43 4.64
C GLY A 111 15.14 -28.06 6.11
N GLY A 112 14.50 -26.92 6.37
CA GLY A 112 14.10 -26.46 7.70
C GLY A 112 12.66 -25.97 7.74
N GLN A 113 12.25 -25.46 8.90
CA GLN A 113 10.91 -24.91 9.09
C GLN A 113 10.85 -23.43 8.68
N SER A 114 9.88 -23.09 7.84
CA SER A 114 9.60 -21.70 7.46
C SER A 114 9.07 -20.87 8.63
N SER A 115 9.54 -19.64 8.73
CA SER A 115 9.02 -18.63 9.68
C SER A 115 8.38 -17.47 8.93
N ARG A 116 7.36 -16.84 9.53
CA ARG A 116 6.68 -15.68 8.95
C ARG A 116 6.31 -14.66 9.99
N GLU A 117 6.34 -13.39 9.61
CA GLU A 117 5.88 -12.27 10.44
C GLU A 117 5.21 -11.21 9.55
N GLN A 118 4.27 -10.44 10.13
CA GLN A 118 3.53 -9.41 9.40
C GLN A 118 3.63 -8.03 10.07
N ARG A 119 3.56 -6.99 9.24
CA ARG A 119 3.32 -5.60 9.63
C ARG A 119 2.08 -5.10 8.90
N VAL A 120 1.17 -4.49 9.64
CA VAL A 120 -0.10 -3.97 9.10
C VAL A 120 -0.13 -2.46 9.24
N TYR A 121 -0.20 -1.79 8.09
CA TYR A 121 -0.33 -0.35 7.98
C TYR A 121 -1.81 -0.01 7.79
N MET A 122 -2.45 0.52 8.82
CA MET A 122 -3.86 0.86 8.81
C MET A 122 -4.17 1.98 9.78
N ARG A 123 -5.38 2.54 9.66
CA ARG A 123 -5.92 3.48 10.63
C ARG A 123 -7.02 2.82 11.42
N ARG A 124 -6.89 2.80 12.75
CA ARG A 124 -7.92 2.31 13.66
C ARG A 124 -8.73 3.49 14.16
N VAL A 125 -10.05 3.36 14.09
CA VAL A 125 -10.99 4.38 14.58
C VAL A 125 -11.86 3.78 15.66
N ALA A 126 -12.28 4.62 16.61
CA ALA A 126 -13.21 4.28 17.66
C ALA A 126 -14.48 5.11 17.57
N ASP A 127 -15.56 4.58 18.14
CA ASP A 127 -16.80 5.32 18.34
C ASP A 127 -16.69 6.35 19.48
N GLN A 128 -17.78 7.06 19.76
CA GLN A 128 -17.82 8.08 20.83
C GLN A 128 -17.52 7.51 22.22
N ARG A 129 -17.76 6.21 22.44
CA ARG A 129 -17.51 5.51 23.72
C ARG A 129 -16.09 4.96 23.80
N GLY A 130 -15.29 5.11 22.75
CA GLY A 130 -13.93 4.59 22.67
C GLY A 130 -13.84 3.14 22.19
N ALA A 131 -14.96 2.52 21.77
CA ALA A 131 -14.94 1.15 21.28
C ALA A 131 -14.38 1.11 19.83
N PRO A 132 -13.44 0.21 19.50
CA PRO A 132 -12.94 0.04 18.14
C PRO A 132 -14.07 -0.27 17.15
N VAL A 133 -14.01 0.34 15.96
CA VAL A 133 -14.99 0.12 14.91
C VAL A 133 -14.40 -0.76 13.82
N GLU A 134 -14.97 -1.95 13.65
CA GLU A 134 -14.45 -2.99 12.74
C GLU A 134 -15.30 -3.20 11.48
N ARG A 135 -16.41 -2.45 11.34
CA ARG A 135 -17.30 -2.52 10.19
C ARG A 135 -17.32 -1.22 9.42
N GLU A 136 -17.27 -1.36 8.11
CA GLU A 136 -17.10 -0.27 7.14
C GLU A 136 -18.16 0.83 7.34
N HIS A 137 -19.44 0.47 7.30
CA HIS A 137 -20.55 1.40 7.47
C HIS A 137 -20.56 2.07 8.86
N PHE A 138 -20.17 1.36 9.93
CA PHE A 138 -20.08 1.97 11.25
C PHE A 138 -18.88 2.89 11.36
N ALA A 139 -17.78 2.63 10.65
CA ALA A 139 -16.65 3.53 10.66
C ALA A 139 -17.09 4.91 10.13
N PHE A 140 -17.90 4.96 9.08
CA PHE A 140 -18.46 6.22 8.55
C PHE A 140 -19.48 6.88 9.48
N LEU A 141 -20.40 6.10 10.05
CA LEU A 141 -21.53 6.64 10.80
C LEU A 141 -21.20 6.95 12.27
N ARG A 142 -20.29 6.19 12.87
CA ARG A 142 -20.00 6.21 14.32
C ARG A 142 -18.55 6.56 14.64
N GLY A 143 -17.64 6.50 13.67
CA GLY A 143 -16.22 6.81 13.88
C GLY A 143 -16.05 8.25 14.38
N ALA A 144 -15.60 8.38 15.63
CA ALA A 144 -15.47 9.67 16.31
C ALA A 144 -14.01 10.03 16.58
N LYS A 145 -13.16 9.04 16.86
CA LYS A 145 -11.75 9.24 17.24
C LYS A 145 -10.83 8.31 16.45
N VAL A 146 -9.60 8.77 16.18
CA VAL A 146 -8.53 7.90 15.68
C VAL A 146 -7.82 7.31 16.90
N LEU A 147 -7.72 5.99 16.95
CA LEU A 147 -6.97 5.27 17.99
C LEU A 147 -5.50 5.17 17.63
N GLU A 148 -5.24 4.83 16.37
CA GLU A 148 -3.91 4.55 15.85
C GLU A 148 -3.92 4.81 14.34
N ASP A 149 -2.82 5.35 13.81
CA ASP A 149 -2.63 5.50 12.37
C ASP A 149 -1.19 5.11 12.03
N THR A 150 -1.02 3.87 11.57
CA THR A 150 0.26 3.36 11.09
C THR A 150 0.38 3.44 9.58
N ARG A 151 -0.52 4.12 8.87
CA ARG A 151 -0.44 4.24 7.41
C ARG A 151 0.82 5.00 6.99
N LEU A 152 1.23 4.82 5.73
CA LEU A 152 2.42 5.49 5.18
C LEU A 152 2.03 6.87 4.63
N ALA A 153 2.56 7.94 5.21
CA ALA A 153 2.35 9.30 4.72
C ALA A 153 3.00 9.52 3.33
N PRO A 154 2.60 10.55 2.57
CA PRO A 154 3.24 10.88 1.29
C PRO A 154 4.75 11.05 1.43
N LYS A 155 5.53 10.39 0.55
CA LYS A 155 7.01 10.35 0.57
C LYS A 155 7.64 9.73 1.82
N GLU A 156 6.86 9.21 2.76
CA GLU A 156 7.39 8.53 3.93
C GLU A 156 8.14 7.26 3.52
N THR A 157 9.30 7.03 4.14
CA THR A 157 10.00 5.74 4.13
C THR A 157 10.03 5.18 5.54
N ARG A 158 9.43 3.99 5.74
CA ARG A 158 9.48 3.26 7.00
C ARG A 158 10.43 2.08 6.91
N THR A 159 11.20 1.87 7.97
CA THR A 159 12.13 0.74 8.08
C THR A 159 11.54 -0.26 9.06
N GLU A 160 11.23 -1.47 8.57
CA GLU A 160 10.77 -2.59 9.37
C GLU A 160 11.91 -3.58 9.56
N ASN A 161 12.11 -4.02 10.80
CA ASN A 161 13.10 -5.03 11.15
C ASN A 161 12.40 -6.31 11.62
N PHE A 162 12.96 -7.44 11.21
CA PHE A 162 12.50 -8.79 11.52
C PHE A 162 13.71 -9.65 11.88
N SER A 163 13.52 -10.62 12.77
CA SER A 163 14.54 -11.60 13.12
C SER A 163 13.94 -13.00 13.03
N PHE A 164 14.55 -13.85 12.21
CA PHE A 164 14.07 -15.22 12.00
C PHE A 164 15.12 -16.24 12.45
N PRO A 165 14.73 -17.32 13.14
CA PRO A 165 15.64 -18.41 13.46
C PRO A 165 16.00 -19.17 12.18
N VAL A 166 17.27 -19.13 11.79
CA VAL A 166 17.82 -19.84 10.62
C VAL A 166 19.14 -20.45 11.04
N PRO A 167 19.23 -21.79 11.23
CA PRO A 167 20.45 -22.45 11.68
C PRO A 167 21.66 -22.07 10.83
N LYS A 168 22.81 -21.90 11.48
CA LYS A 168 24.07 -21.59 10.81
C LYS A 168 24.38 -22.59 9.70
N GLY A 169 24.84 -22.08 8.55
CA GLY A 169 25.21 -22.90 7.39
C GLY A 169 24.03 -23.39 6.55
N LYS A 170 22.78 -23.13 6.94
CA LYS A 170 21.61 -23.39 6.09
C LYS A 170 21.27 -22.16 5.27
N GLN A 171 21.36 -22.28 3.95
CA GLN A 171 20.84 -21.28 3.03
C GLN A 171 19.33 -21.05 3.28
N ALA A 172 18.88 -19.80 3.21
CA ALA A 172 17.49 -19.43 3.38
C ALA A 172 17.04 -18.45 2.30
N ARG A 173 15.81 -18.64 1.81
CA ARG A 173 15.13 -17.68 0.94
C ARG A 173 14.28 -16.75 1.81
N VAL A 174 14.54 -15.46 1.75
CA VAL A 174 13.70 -14.44 2.37
C VAL A 174 12.79 -13.84 1.32
N VAL A 175 11.50 -13.76 1.61
CA VAL A 175 10.49 -13.18 0.72
C VAL A 175 9.68 -12.16 1.50
N ALA A 176 9.60 -10.94 0.99
CA ALA A 176 8.71 -9.89 1.48
C ALA A 176 7.58 -9.69 0.46
N ASP A 177 6.37 -10.08 0.86
CA ASP A 177 5.15 -10.01 0.08
C ASP A 177 4.27 -8.85 0.57
N PHE A 178 3.81 -8.00 -0.34
CA PHE A 178 2.90 -6.91 -0.04
C PHE A 178 1.49 -7.22 -0.52
N TYR A 179 0.54 -7.06 0.39
CA TYR A 179 -0.87 -7.21 0.12
C TYR A 179 -1.62 -5.91 0.36
N TYR A 180 -2.58 -5.63 -0.50
CA TYR A 180 -3.60 -4.62 -0.25
C TYR A 180 -4.88 -5.31 0.20
N TYR A 181 -5.35 -5.00 1.40
CA TYR A 181 -6.60 -5.50 1.96
C TYR A 181 -7.71 -4.47 1.74
N TYR A 182 -8.80 -4.89 1.09
CA TYR A 182 -9.87 -4.00 0.67
C TYR A 182 -10.91 -3.76 1.74
N SER A 183 -11.44 -4.84 2.33
CA SER A 183 -12.55 -4.78 3.27
C SER A 183 -12.73 -6.11 3.98
N PRO A 184 -13.17 -6.11 5.26
CA PRO A 184 -13.54 -7.33 5.97
C PRO A 184 -14.85 -7.96 5.50
N MET A 185 -15.64 -7.28 4.68
CA MET A 185 -16.94 -7.78 4.20
C MET A 185 -16.85 -8.55 2.87
N ALA A 186 -15.65 -8.81 2.35
CA ALA A 186 -15.48 -9.57 1.11
C ALA A 186 -15.90 -11.04 1.29
N SER A 187 -16.63 -11.59 0.31
CA SER A 187 -17.12 -12.97 0.35
C SER A 187 -16.10 -14.02 -0.10
N THR A 188 -15.02 -13.61 -0.79
CA THR A 188 -13.93 -14.49 -1.22
C THR A 188 -12.57 -13.90 -0.88
N ALA A 189 -11.54 -14.75 -0.75
CA ALA A 189 -10.17 -14.30 -0.48
C ALA A 189 -9.62 -13.33 -1.55
N ALA A 190 -9.95 -13.59 -2.83
CA ALA A 190 -9.55 -12.74 -3.96
C ALA A 190 -10.23 -11.36 -3.93
N GLN A 191 -11.44 -11.28 -3.38
CA GLN A 191 -12.13 -10.00 -3.16
C GLN A 191 -11.67 -9.30 -1.88
N GLN A 192 -11.06 -10.02 -0.95
CA GLN A 192 -10.63 -9.50 0.34
C GLN A 192 -9.28 -8.81 0.25
N LYS A 193 -8.32 -9.41 -0.46
CA LYS A 193 -6.98 -8.84 -0.64
C LYS A 193 -6.35 -9.22 -1.97
N VAL A 194 -5.43 -8.40 -2.43
CA VAL A 194 -4.57 -8.68 -3.60
C VAL A 194 -3.12 -8.63 -3.19
N LYS A 195 -2.31 -9.58 -3.64
CA LYS A 195 -0.85 -9.48 -3.62
C LYS A 195 -0.40 -8.65 -4.81
N PHE A 196 0.33 -7.57 -4.60
CA PHE A 196 0.70 -6.67 -5.69
C PHE A 196 2.22 -6.54 -5.91
N LEU A 197 3.02 -6.77 -4.86
CA LEU A 197 4.48 -6.70 -4.91
C LEU A 197 5.10 -7.86 -4.14
N ALA A 198 6.19 -8.40 -4.65
CA ALA A 198 7.03 -9.40 -3.98
C ALA A 198 8.50 -9.09 -4.26
N ILE A 199 9.30 -9.01 -3.21
CA ILE A 199 10.75 -8.92 -3.32
C ILE A 199 11.37 -10.07 -2.54
N SER A 200 12.45 -10.66 -3.05
CA SER A 200 13.07 -11.80 -2.39
C SER A 200 14.58 -11.74 -2.49
N ARG A 201 15.24 -12.34 -1.50
CA ARG A 201 16.69 -12.43 -1.41
C ARG A 201 17.07 -13.82 -0.92
N LEU A 202 18.07 -14.41 -1.56
CA LEU A 202 18.71 -15.63 -1.07
C LEU A 202 19.84 -15.23 -0.13
N VAL A 203 19.90 -15.86 1.04
CA VAL A 203 20.96 -15.63 2.04
C VAL A 203 21.64 -16.95 2.33
N GLN A 204 22.96 -16.94 2.34
CA GLN A 204 23.80 -18.09 2.69
C GLN A 204 23.97 -18.18 4.21
#